data_AF-A0A0V8CNX5-F1
#
_entry.id   AF-A0A0V8CNX5-F1
#
_cell.length_a   1.000
_cell.length_b   1.000
_cell.length_c   1.000
_cell.angle_alpha   90.00
_cell.angle_beta   90.00
_cell.angle_gamma   90.00
#
_symmetry.space_group_name_H-M   'P 1'
#
loop_
_entity.id
_entity.type
_entity.pdbx_description
1 polymer ?
#
loop_
_entity_poly.entity_id
_entity_poly.type
_entity_poly.pdbx_seq_one_letter_code
_entity_poly.pdbx_strand_id
1 'polypeptide(L)'
;MTKSETSYDEPFKRGHKKKKRKILRFFLIALFVLIILLGAVGGKAYFDLKSVINKAYVSPPTEMTSVSLKNKEAFTTAVLGISEIKGKEVLVSADMAAINPRLQQTTVINISTSALLPNHQSLGTLYNSGGAPAVIKEMEELLQVKTNKFVKIDFDQIGELVEAIGGLSLQNARAFNAQGYNFPQGTISLKNSTEVKAYLTLLNESDSKKLFARQQELVMATMTKLKNPQVIIGHFSQILAAFPKVFRMSFSFENFKALVVNYHGATRISKINIHSDKMEGQSGVTTISQANLDLAKIQFQESLK
;
A
#
# COMPACT_ATOMS: atom_id res chain seq x y z
N MET A 1 49.66 8.45 -26.49
CA MET A 1 49.56 8.31 -25.02
C MET A 1 48.67 9.42 -24.49
N THR A 2 47.62 9.01 -23.81
CA THR A 2 46.40 9.72 -23.40
C THR A 2 46.66 10.73 -22.28
N LYS A 3 46.14 11.96 -22.44
CA LYS A 3 45.90 12.89 -21.32
C LYS A 3 44.39 12.87 -21.04
N SER A 4 44.03 12.34 -19.88
CA SER A 4 42.65 12.27 -19.38
C SER A 4 42.27 13.60 -18.72
N GLU A 5 41.33 14.33 -19.32
CA GLU A 5 40.60 15.39 -18.62
C GLU A 5 39.45 14.74 -17.84
N THR A 6 39.47 14.91 -16.52
CA THR A 6 38.39 14.54 -15.62
C THR A 6 37.44 15.73 -15.54
N SER A 7 36.27 15.60 -16.17
CA SER A 7 35.17 16.56 -16.02
C SER A 7 34.52 16.33 -14.65
N TYR A 8 34.69 17.31 -13.76
CA TYR A 8 33.97 17.39 -12.49
C TYR A 8 32.53 17.83 -12.78
N ASP A 9 31.56 16.93 -12.60
CA ASP A 9 30.14 17.30 -12.57
C ASP A 9 29.78 17.86 -11.18
N GLU A 10 29.37 19.12 -11.14
CA GLU A 10 28.86 19.79 -9.94
C GLU A 10 27.54 19.17 -9.43
N PRO A 11 27.32 19.14 -8.10
CA PRO A 11 26.09 18.64 -7.52
C PRO A 11 24.96 19.67 -7.54
N PHE A 12 23.95 19.46 -8.38
CA PHE A 12 22.70 20.21 -8.32
C PHE A 12 21.96 20.00 -6.99
N LYS A 13 22.00 21.01 -6.11
CA LYS A 13 21.07 21.17 -4.99
C LYS A 13 19.65 21.44 -5.49
N ARG A 14 18.65 20.72 -4.96
CA ARG A 14 17.28 21.25 -4.72
C ARG A 14 16.43 20.36 -3.80
N GLY A 15 16.01 20.95 -2.68
CA GLY A 15 14.62 20.93 -2.17
C GLY A 15 14.04 19.63 -1.60
N HIS A 16 14.15 19.45 -0.29
CA HIS A 16 13.37 18.47 0.49
C HIS A 16 11.87 18.85 0.55
N LYS A 17 10.99 17.91 0.19
CA LYS A 17 9.67 17.75 0.81
C LYS A 17 9.47 16.30 1.22
N LYS A 18 9.31 16.04 2.53
CA LYS A 18 9.01 14.71 3.09
C LYS A 18 7.65 14.23 2.55
N LYS A 19 7.64 13.25 1.64
CA LYS A 19 6.40 12.62 1.13
C LYS A 19 5.81 11.71 2.21
N LYS A 20 4.64 12.07 2.74
CA LYS A 20 3.84 11.27 3.68
C LYS A 20 3.28 10.04 2.95
N ARG A 21 3.79 8.84 3.23
CA ARG A 21 3.30 7.59 2.61
C ARG A 21 2.03 7.10 3.31
N LYS A 22 1.01 6.75 2.52
CA LYS A 22 -0.37 6.52 2.97
C LYS A 22 -1.04 5.30 2.32
N ILE A 23 -0.27 4.33 1.85
CA ILE A 23 -0.73 3.24 0.98
C ILE A 23 -1.78 2.36 1.67
N LEU A 24 -1.63 1.98 2.94
CA LEU A 24 -2.70 1.26 3.66
C LEU A 24 -4.07 1.97 3.68
N ARG A 25 -4.10 3.30 3.68
CA ARG A 25 -5.40 4.01 3.58
C ARG A 25 -6.13 3.68 2.28
N PHE A 26 -5.42 3.28 1.23
CA PHE A 26 -6.02 2.82 -0.02
C PHE A 26 -6.81 1.54 0.18
N PHE A 27 -6.20 0.54 0.83
CA PHE A 27 -6.90 -0.69 1.17
C PHE A 27 -8.10 -0.41 2.08
N LEU A 28 -7.95 0.44 3.11
CA LEU A 28 -9.06 0.77 4.02
C LEU A 28 -10.21 1.50 3.32
N ILE A 29 -9.93 2.38 2.36
CA ILE A 29 -10.97 3.02 1.54
C ILE A 29 -11.61 2.00 0.60
N ALA A 30 -10.83 1.13 -0.06
CA ALA A 30 -11.37 0.08 -0.92
C ALA A 30 -12.25 -0.91 -0.13
N LEU A 31 -11.85 -1.24 1.10
CA LEU A 31 -12.62 -2.07 2.01
C LEU A 31 -13.89 -1.36 2.47
N PHE A 32 -13.81 -0.07 2.82
CA PHE A 32 -14.97 0.74 3.20
C PHE A 32 -15.97 0.93 2.05
N VAL A 33 -15.47 1.09 0.82
CA VAL A 33 -16.27 1.05 -0.41
C VAL A 33 -17.03 -0.28 -0.44
N LEU A 34 -16.32 -1.41 -0.31
CA LEU A 34 -16.91 -2.74 -0.27
C LEU A 34 -17.98 -2.91 0.84
N ILE A 35 -17.81 -2.24 1.98
CA ILE A 35 -18.75 -2.23 3.12
C ILE A 35 -20.02 -1.45 2.79
N ILE A 36 -19.92 -0.24 2.21
CA ILE A 36 -21.07 0.56 1.76
C ILE A 36 -21.91 -0.23 0.76
N LEU A 37 -21.25 -1.03 -0.08
CA LEU A 37 -21.90 -1.84 -1.11
C LEU A 37 -22.81 -2.96 -0.55
N LEU A 38 -22.57 -3.43 0.69
CA LEU A 38 -23.49 -4.37 1.36
C LEU A 38 -24.77 -3.71 1.86
N GLY A 39 -24.71 -2.42 2.22
CA GLY A 39 -25.86 -1.70 2.78
C GLY A 39 -26.91 -1.29 1.76
N ALA A 40 -26.57 -1.27 0.46
CA ALA A 40 -27.38 -0.62 -0.57
C ALA A 40 -28.28 -1.54 -1.43
N VAL A 41 -28.07 -2.86 -1.51
CA VAL A 41 -28.71 -3.68 -2.57
C VAL A 41 -29.00 -5.13 -2.14
N GLY A 42 -30.14 -5.69 -2.57
CA GLY A 42 -30.67 -7.02 -2.24
C GLY A 42 -29.86 -8.26 -2.69
N GLY A 43 -30.51 -9.42 -2.81
CA GLY A 43 -29.86 -10.75 -2.83
C GLY A 43 -28.75 -10.99 -3.86
N LYS A 44 -28.78 -10.37 -5.05
CA LYS A 44 -27.73 -10.56 -6.07
C LYS A 44 -26.39 -9.93 -5.68
N ALA A 45 -26.39 -8.73 -5.09
CA ALA A 45 -25.17 -8.04 -4.68
C ALA A 45 -24.41 -8.82 -3.59
N TYR A 46 -25.14 -9.53 -2.72
CA TYR A 46 -24.56 -10.44 -1.74
C TYR A 46 -23.75 -11.57 -2.39
N PHE A 47 -24.29 -12.22 -3.42
CA PHE A 47 -23.59 -13.31 -4.12
C PHE A 47 -22.40 -12.80 -4.93
N ASP A 48 -22.54 -11.66 -5.62
CA ASP A 48 -21.45 -11.03 -6.36
C ASP A 48 -20.29 -10.67 -5.43
N LEU A 49 -20.60 -10.06 -4.29
CA LEU A 49 -19.60 -9.73 -3.28
C LEU A 49 -18.96 -10.98 -2.67
N LYS A 50 -19.75 -12.00 -2.33
CA LYS A 50 -19.21 -13.28 -1.82
C LYS A 50 -18.24 -13.90 -2.83
N SER A 51 -18.59 -13.89 -4.11
CA SER A 51 -17.73 -14.34 -5.20
C SER A 51 -16.44 -13.54 -5.28
N VAL A 52 -16.52 -12.21 -5.19
CA VAL A 52 -15.35 -11.32 -5.20
C VAL A 52 -14.41 -11.56 -4.03
N ILE A 53 -14.93 -11.62 -2.80
CA ILE A 53 -14.12 -11.90 -1.61
C ILE A 53 -13.48 -13.27 -1.70
N ASN A 54 -14.21 -14.29 -2.16
CA ASN A 54 -13.65 -15.63 -2.33
C ASN A 54 -12.55 -15.67 -3.41
N LYS A 55 -12.67 -14.89 -4.50
CA LYS A 55 -11.61 -14.77 -5.52
C LYS A 55 -10.39 -14.00 -5.02
N ALA A 56 -10.58 -13.01 -4.14
CA ALA A 56 -9.50 -12.27 -3.49
C ALA A 56 -8.84 -13.07 -2.36
N TYR A 57 -9.50 -14.11 -1.85
CA TYR A 57 -9.00 -14.91 -0.75
C TYR A 57 -7.73 -15.67 -1.14
N VAL A 58 -6.72 -15.59 -0.27
CA VAL A 58 -5.51 -16.41 -0.32
C VAL A 58 -5.20 -16.91 1.08
N SER A 59 -4.59 -18.10 1.17
CA SER A 59 -4.03 -18.59 2.42
C SER A 59 -2.99 -17.59 2.95
N PRO A 60 -2.98 -17.31 4.26
CA PRO A 60 -1.92 -16.52 4.88
C PRO A 60 -0.52 -17.03 4.50
N PRO A 61 0.44 -16.14 4.25
CA PRO A 61 1.82 -16.53 3.93
C PRO A 61 2.60 -17.07 5.15
N THR A 62 2.09 -16.86 6.37
CA THR A 62 2.65 -17.39 7.62
C THR A 62 1.49 -17.81 8.53
N GLU A 63 1.78 -18.59 9.57
CA GLU A 63 0.80 -18.88 10.61
C GLU A 63 0.35 -17.59 11.28
N MET A 64 -0.96 -17.33 11.25
CA MET A 64 -1.57 -16.13 11.82
C MET A 64 -2.32 -16.48 13.09
N THR A 65 -2.15 -15.66 14.13
CA THR A 65 -2.91 -15.82 15.36
C THR A 65 -4.39 -15.56 15.08
N SER A 66 -5.26 -16.48 15.52
CA SER A 66 -6.71 -16.32 15.37
C SER A 66 -7.22 -15.09 16.10
N VAL A 67 -8.30 -14.51 15.59
CA VAL A 67 -8.99 -13.37 16.21
C VAL A 67 -10.49 -13.44 15.92
N SER A 68 -11.31 -13.16 16.93
CA SER A 68 -12.76 -13.18 16.80
C SER A 68 -13.29 -11.81 16.39
N LEU A 69 -13.48 -11.63 15.08
CA LEU A 69 -14.13 -10.42 14.53
C LEU A 69 -15.61 -10.32 14.93
N LYS A 70 -16.24 -11.43 15.31
CA LYS A 70 -17.60 -11.42 15.85
C LYS A 70 -17.65 -10.77 17.23
N ASN A 71 -16.61 -10.97 18.04
CA ASN A 71 -16.51 -10.44 19.40
C ASN A 71 -15.89 -9.04 19.46
N LYS A 72 -15.72 -8.35 18.32
CA LYS A 72 -15.12 -7.01 18.25
C LYS A 72 -13.71 -6.94 18.83
N GLU A 73 -12.95 -8.04 18.77
CA GLU A 73 -11.56 -8.06 19.22
C GLU A 73 -10.70 -7.12 18.37
N ALA A 74 -9.81 -6.35 19.01
CA ALA A 74 -8.82 -5.57 18.27
C ALA A 74 -7.87 -6.55 17.55
N PHE A 75 -7.52 -6.23 16.31
CA PHE A 75 -6.70 -7.13 15.50
C PHE A 75 -5.71 -6.37 14.64
N THR A 76 -4.64 -7.06 14.25
CA THR A 76 -3.61 -6.54 13.36
C THR A 76 -3.74 -7.08 11.94
N THR A 77 -3.31 -6.29 10.96
CA THR A 77 -3.23 -6.70 9.55
C THR A 77 -1.91 -6.26 8.95
N ALA A 78 -1.12 -7.21 8.42
CA ALA A 78 0.03 -6.90 7.60
C ALA A 78 -0.44 -6.59 6.16
N VAL A 79 -0.05 -5.43 5.65
CA VAL A 79 -0.42 -4.98 4.31
C VAL A 79 0.84 -4.71 3.50
N LEU A 80 1.09 -5.57 2.51
CA LEU A 80 2.26 -5.52 1.66
C LEU A 80 1.84 -5.10 0.25
N GLY A 81 2.52 -4.10 -0.28
CA GLY A 81 2.35 -3.67 -1.66
C GLY A 81 3.54 -4.12 -2.48
N ILE A 82 3.26 -4.78 -3.60
CA ILE A 82 4.27 -5.35 -4.50
C ILE A 82 4.13 -4.77 -5.90
N SER A 83 5.23 -4.80 -6.63
CA SER A 83 5.27 -4.49 -8.07
C SER A 83 6.38 -5.29 -8.71
N GLU A 84 6.23 -5.61 -9.98
CA GLU A 84 7.21 -6.31 -10.78
C GLU A 84 8.17 -5.32 -11.43
N ILE A 85 9.46 -5.47 -11.11
CA ILE A 85 10.53 -4.67 -11.71
C ILE A 85 11.52 -5.63 -12.36
N LYS A 86 11.69 -5.52 -13.68
CA LYS A 86 12.56 -6.40 -14.47
C LYS A 86 12.25 -7.90 -14.26
N GLY A 87 10.96 -8.27 -14.23
CA GLY A 87 10.52 -9.65 -14.07
C GLY A 87 10.67 -10.22 -12.65
N LYS A 88 10.91 -9.38 -11.65
CA LYS A 88 11.01 -9.77 -10.24
C LYS A 88 10.00 -9.00 -9.39
N GLU A 89 9.28 -9.71 -8.53
CA GLU A 89 8.45 -9.05 -7.51
C GLU A 89 9.34 -8.28 -6.53
N VAL A 90 9.01 -7.01 -6.30
CA VAL A 90 9.67 -6.12 -5.37
C VAL A 90 8.67 -5.58 -4.37
N LEU A 91 9.05 -5.55 -3.09
CA LEU A 91 8.27 -4.91 -2.03
C LEU A 91 8.38 -3.39 -2.12
N VAL A 92 7.27 -2.73 -2.41
CA VAL A 92 7.22 -1.27 -2.59
C VAL A 92 6.64 -0.55 -1.37
N SER A 93 5.84 -1.26 -0.57
CA SER A 93 5.31 -0.78 0.70
C SER A 93 5.06 -1.90 1.70
N ALA A 94 5.33 -1.62 2.98
CA ALA A 94 4.97 -2.47 4.09
C ALA A 94 4.31 -1.63 5.18
N ASP A 95 3.08 -1.99 5.53
CA ASP A 95 2.29 -1.34 6.56
C ASP A 95 1.76 -2.38 7.55
N MET A 96 1.80 -2.08 8.85
CA MET A 96 1.00 -2.79 9.85
C MET A 96 -0.21 -1.94 10.24
N ALA A 97 -1.39 -2.54 10.21
CA ALA A 97 -2.64 -1.94 10.66
C ALA A 97 -3.03 -2.52 12.01
N ALA A 98 -3.49 -1.70 12.95
CA ALA A 98 -4.24 -2.13 14.13
C ALA A 98 -5.65 -1.57 14.03
N ILE A 99 -6.66 -2.45 13.97
CA ILE A 99 -8.06 -2.06 13.85
C ILE A 99 -8.70 -2.34 15.21
N ASN A 100 -9.19 -1.28 15.85
CA ASN A 100 -9.78 -1.34 17.18
C ASN A 100 -11.18 -0.69 17.17
N PRO A 101 -12.26 -1.47 17.23
CA PRO A 101 -13.63 -0.96 17.15
C PRO A 101 -14.04 -0.27 18.46
N ARG A 102 -13.42 -0.60 19.60
CA ARG A 102 -13.66 0.06 20.89
C ARG A 102 -13.16 1.50 20.87
N LEU A 103 -11.98 1.71 20.28
CA LEU A 103 -11.40 3.05 20.08
C LEU A 103 -11.95 3.78 18.86
N GLN A 104 -12.83 3.13 18.08
CA GLN A 104 -13.30 3.61 16.78
C GLN A 104 -12.15 4.05 15.87
N GLN A 105 -11.02 3.35 15.95
CA GLN A 105 -9.75 3.76 15.36
C GLN A 105 -9.12 2.64 14.55
N THR A 106 -8.56 3.00 13.40
CA THR A 106 -7.55 2.20 12.72
C THR A 106 -6.21 2.92 12.78
N THR A 107 -5.24 2.33 13.46
CA THR A 107 -3.87 2.84 13.53
C THR A 107 -3.04 2.21 12.45
N VAL A 108 -2.27 3.04 11.74
CA VAL A 108 -1.38 2.60 10.67
C VAL A 108 0.05 2.98 11.02
N ILE A 109 0.95 2.01 10.96
CA ILE A 109 2.38 2.24 10.98
C ILE A 109 2.98 1.76 9.66
N ASN A 110 3.70 2.66 8.99
CA ASN A 110 4.46 2.32 7.78
C ASN A 110 5.91 2.05 8.18
N ILE A 111 6.45 0.92 7.74
CA ILE A 111 7.87 0.61 7.89
C ILE A 111 8.51 0.75 6.51
N SER A 112 9.60 1.53 6.44
CA SER A 112 10.27 1.80 5.18
C SER A 112 10.82 0.51 4.57
N THR A 113 10.53 0.25 3.30
CA THR A 113 11.04 -0.94 2.60
C THR A 113 12.53 -0.86 2.30
N SER A 114 13.12 0.34 2.30
CA SER A 114 14.51 0.56 1.92
C SER A 114 15.39 1.09 3.06
N ALA A 115 14.81 1.43 4.22
CA ALA A 115 15.64 1.86 5.34
C ALA A 115 16.29 0.65 6.01
N LEU A 116 17.52 0.80 6.47
CA LEU A 116 18.19 -0.20 7.29
C LEU A 116 17.55 -0.19 8.69
N LEU A 117 17.11 -1.37 9.11
CA LEU A 117 16.63 -1.67 10.44
C LEU A 117 17.82 -1.92 11.38
N PRO A 118 17.60 -2.02 12.71
CA PRO A 118 18.67 -2.26 13.68
C PRO A 118 19.52 -3.52 13.41
N ASN A 119 18.96 -4.52 12.74
CA ASN A 119 19.67 -5.74 12.32
C ASN A 119 20.46 -5.57 10.99
N HIS A 120 20.61 -4.32 10.50
CA HIS A 120 21.30 -3.98 9.24
C HIS A 120 20.66 -4.58 7.97
N GLN A 121 19.41 -5.05 8.06
CA GLN A 121 18.62 -5.47 6.90
C GLN A 121 17.54 -4.43 6.58
N SER A 122 17.02 -4.44 5.36
CA SER A 122 15.80 -3.69 5.01
C SER A 122 14.68 -4.67 4.71
N LEU A 123 13.41 -4.24 4.88
CA LEU A 123 12.28 -5.10 4.54
C LEU A 123 12.28 -5.50 3.05
N GLY A 124 12.79 -4.65 2.16
CA GLY A 124 12.97 -4.97 0.75
C GLY A 124 13.99 -6.08 0.54
N THR A 125 15.12 -6.06 1.28
CA THR A 125 16.13 -7.12 1.22
C THR A 125 15.56 -8.44 1.73
N LEU A 126 14.82 -8.40 2.84
CA LEU A 126 14.13 -9.56 3.42
C LEU A 126 13.09 -10.15 2.47
N TYR A 127 12.32 -9.30 1.78
CA TYR A 127 11.37 -9.75 0.77
C TYR A 127 12.07 -10.47 -0.38
N ASN A 128 13.21 -9.96 -0.85
CA ASN A 128 13.95 -10.59 -1.94
C ASN A 128 14.48 -11.99 -1.57
N SER A 129 14.80 -12.23 -0.30
CA SER A 129 15.31 -13.53 0.16
C SER A 129 14.22 -14.51 0.62
N GLY A 130 13.12 -14.01 1.19
CA GLY A 130 12.13 -14.85 1.87
C GLY A 130 10.68 -14.42 1.69
N GLY A 131 10.41 -13.51 0.75
CA GLY A 131 9.07 -13.07 0.36
C GLY A 131 8.26 -12.42 1.48
N ALA A 132 6.93 -12.46 1.33
CA ALA A 132 5.99 -11.97 2.33
C ALA A 132 6.18 -12.60 3.74
N PRO A 133 6.45 -13.92 3.90
CA PRO A 133 6.67 -14.51 5.21
C PRO A 133 7.81 -13.84 6.00
N ALA A 134 8.96 -13.60 5.35
CA ALA A 134 10.11 -12.97 5.99
C ALA A 134 9.81 -11.53 6.44
N VAL A 135 9.11 -10.76 5.61
CA VAL A 135 8.73 -9.38 5.94
C VAL A 135 7.74 -9.34 7.10
N ILE A 136 6.74 -10.23 7.11
CA ILE A 136 5.75 -10.27 8.19
C ILE A 136 6.43 -10.65 9.50
N LYS A 137 7.29 -11.66 9.50
CA LYS A 137 8.06 -12.07 10.69
C LYS A 137 8.87 -10.90 11.26
N GLU A 138 9.61 -10.19 10.41
CA GLU A 138 10.37 -9.02 10.83
C GLU A 138 9.45 -7.93 11.41
N MET A 139 8.31 -7.63 10.77
CA MET A 139 7.36 -6.64 11.30
C MET A 139 6.79 -7.05 12.66
N GLU A 140 6.53 -8.33 12.90
CA GLU A 140 6.11 -8.85 14.20
C GLU A 140 7.20 -8.67 15.26
N GLU A 141 8.46 -8.94 14.92
CA GLU A 141 9.60 -8.78 15.83
C GLU A 141 9.86 -7.31 16.18
N LEU A 142 9.82 -6.42 15.18
CA LEU A 142 10.01 -4.98 15.36
C LEU A 142 8.92 -4.35 16.23
N LEU A 143 7.67 -4.76 16.02
CA LEU A 143 6.50 -4.17 16.69
C LEU A 143 6.06 -4.96 17.92
N GLN A 144 6.63 -6.15 18.16
CA GLN A 144 6.26 -7.04 19.26
C GLN A 144 4.75 -7.27 19.33
N VAL A 145 4.15 -7.58 18.18
CA VAL A 145 2.72 -7.89 18.00
C VAL A 145 2.59 -9.07 17.05
N LYS A 146 1.53 -9.87 17.22
CA LYS A 146 1.19 -10.93 16.28
C LYS A 146 0.33 -10.38 15.15
N THR A 147 0.44 -10.98 13.97
CA THR A 147 -0.35 -10.68 12.78
C THR A 147 -1.59 -11.57 12.72
N ASN A 148 -2.78 -10.97 12.66
CA ASN A 148 -4.03 -11.74 12.57
C ASN A 148 -4.55 -11.90 11.13
N LYS A 149 -4.21 -10.97 10.24
CA LYS A 149 -4.72 -10.88 8.86
C LYS A 149 -3.64 -10.38 7.90
N PHE A 150 -3.83 -10.68 6.62
CA PHE A 150 -2.90 -10.34 5.54
C PHE A 150 -3.64 -9.68 4.38
N VAL A 151 -2.98 -8.70 3.76
CA VAL A 151 -3.35 -8.14 2.47
C VAL A 151 -2.10 -7.98 1.61
N LYS A 152 -2.14 -8.51 0.39
CA LYS A 152 -1.21 -8.19 -0.70
C LYS A 152 -1.91 -7.25 -1.67
N ILE A 153 -1.26 -6.15 -2.01
CA ILE A 153 -1.68 -5.21 -3.06
C ILE A 153 -0.73 -5.39 -4.25
N ASP A 154 -1.29 -5.74 -5.40
CA ASP A 154 -0.57 -5.82 -6.66
C ASP A 154 -0.68 -4.48 -7.40
N PHE A 155 0.42 -3.72 -7.43
CA PHE A 155 0.44 -2.41 -8.07
C PHE A 155 0.52 -2.46 -9.58
N ASP A 156 0.91 -3.58 -10.18
CA ASP A 156 0.91 -3.69 -11.63
C ASP A 156 -0.52 -3.85 -12.15
N GLN A 157 -1.38 -4.44 -11.32
CA GLN A 157 -2.81 -4.59 -11.59
C GLN A 157 -3.65 -3.36 -11.23
N ILE A 158 -3.09 -2.33 -10.60
CA ILE A 158 -3.87 -1.16 -10.13
C ILE A 158 -4.61 -0.43 -11.26
N GLY A 159 -4.11 -0.52 -12.50
CA GLY A 159 -4.75 0.04 -13.68
C GLY A 159 -6.17 -0.48 -13.90
N GLU A 160 -6.45 -1.72 -13.54
CA GLU A 160 -7.79 -2.33 -13.58
C GLU A 160 -8.77 -1.59 -12.67
N LEU A 161 -8.32 -1.21 -11.48
CA LEU A 161 -9.15 -0.44 -10.55
C LEU A 161 -9.31 1.02 -11.00
N VAL A 162 -8.30 1.61 -11.62
CA VAL A 162 -8.40 2.96 -12.19
C VAL A 162 -9.41 3.01 -13.33
N GLU A 163 -9.37 2.01 -14.22
CA GLU A 163 -10.36 1.88 -15.29
C GLU A 163 -11.76 1.64 -14.72
N ALA A 164 -11.87 0.76 -13.73
CA ALA A 164 -13.14 0.46 -13.09
C ALA A 164 -13.82 1.70 -12.48
N ILE A 165 -13.07 2.65 -11.91
CA ILE A 165 -13.63 3.89 -11.33
C ILE A 165 -13.88 5.02 -12.34
N GLY A 166 -13.81 4.71 -13.64
CA GLY A 166 -14.00 5.67 -14.73
C GLY A 166 -12.80 6.58 -14.99
N GLY A 167 -11.59 6.09 -14.67
CA GLY A 167 -10.34 6.86 -14.78
C GLY A 167 -10.14 7.88 -13.67
N LEU A 168 -8.99 8.55 -13.70
CA LEU A 168 -8.62 9.57 -12.73
C LEU A 168 -7.75 10.67 -13.33
N SER A 169 -7.63 11.77 -12.59
CA SER A 169 -6.64 12.80 -12.87
C SER A 169 -5.62 12.89 -11.73
N LEU A 170 -4.36 13.12 -12.07
CA LEU A 170 -3.28 13.27 -11.09
C LEU A 170 -2.28 14.35 -11.52
N GLN A 171 -1.48 14.82 -10.56
CA GLN A 171 -0.38 15.75 -10.82
C GLN A 171 0.89 14.97 -11.16
N ASN A 172 1.32 15.03 -12.42
CA ASN A 172 2.58 14.47 -12.86
C ASN A 172 3.71 15.48 -12.62
N ALA A 173 4.71 15.08 -11.84
CA ALA A 173 5.79 15.98 -11.44
C ALA A 173 6.76 16.33 -12.58
N ARG A 174 6.86 15.51 -13.63
CA ARG A 174 7.85 15.68 -14.71
C ARG A 174 7.34 15.09 -16.01
N ALA A 175 7.60 15.76 -17.12
CA ALA A 175 7.27 15.22 -18.44
C ALA A 175 8.10 13.96 -18.77
N PHE A 176 7.47 12.94 -19.35
CA PHE A 176 8.15 11.76 -19.89
C PHE A 176 7.29 11.03 -20.93
N ASN A 177 7.93 10.17 -21.72
CA ASN A 177 7.24 9.29 -22.67
C ASN A 177 7.48 7.83 -22.27
N ALA A 178 6.46 6.99 -22.43
CA ALA A 178 6.57 5.55 -22.21
C ALA A 178 5.49 4.80 -23.00
N GLN A 179 5.87 3.67 -23.59
CA GLN A 179 4.93 2.75 -24.27
C GLN A 179 4.00 3.45 -25.29
N GLY A 180 4.52 4.45 -26.03
CA GLY A 180 3.75 5.22 -27.02
C GLY A 180 2.87 6.34 -26.44
N TYR A 181 2.86 6.54 -25.12
CA TYR A 181 2.15 7.62 -24.45
C TYR A 181 3.08 8.76 -24.06
N ASN A 182 2.57 9.99 -24.13
CA ASN A 182 3.22 11.20 -23.62
C ASN A 182 2.52 11.65 -22.34
N PHE A 183 3.29 11.75 -21.25
CA PHE A 183 2.83 12.25 -19.96
C PHE A 183 3.44 13.63 -19.72
N PRO A 184 2.74 14.73 -20.02
CA PRO A 184 3.26 16.07 -19.76
C PRO A 184 3.36 16.34 -18.25
N GLN A 185 4.21 17.30 -17.88
CA GLN A 185 4.23 17.81 -16.51
C GLN A 185 2.92 18.55 -16.20
N GLY A 186 2.40 18.40 -14.98
CA GLY A 186 1.15 19.01 -14.54
C GLY A 186 0.00 18.01 -14.46
N THR A 187 -1.23 18.49 -14.56
CA THR A 187 -2.42 17.64 -14.49
C THR A 187 -2.51 16.74 -15.71
N ILE A 188 -2.50 15.43 -15.50
CA ILE A 188 -2.77 14.42 -16.53
C ILE A 188 -4.01 13.61 -16.16
N SER A 189 -4.66 13.02 -17.17
CA SER A 189 -5.77 12.09 -16.99
C SER A 189 -5.34 10.71 -17.45
N LEU A 190 -5.60 9.70 -16.62
CA LEU A 190 -5.39 8.28 -16.95
C LEU A 190 -6.76 7.61 -16.99
N LYS A 191 -7.16 7.12 -18.17
CA LYS A 191 -8.53 6.65 -18.42
C LYS A 191 -8.70 5.15 -18.25
N ASN A 192 -7.69 4.37 -18.59
CA ASN A 192 -7.76 2.91 -18.64
C ASN A 192 -6.50 2.25 -18.08
N SER A 193 -6.55 0.93 -17.92
CA SER A 193 -5.45 0.10 -17.42
C SER A 193 -4.17 0.20 -18.27
N THR A 194 -4.29 0.38 -19.58
CA THR A 194 -3.14 0.47 -20.50
C THR A 194 -2.37 1.77 -20.32
N GLU A 195 -3.07 2.91 -20.23
CA GLU A 195 -2.47 4.21 -19.91
C GLU A 195 -1.78 4.19 -18.55
N VAL A 196 -2.40 3.53 -17.56
CA VAL A 196 -1.81 3.36 -16.23
C VAL A 196 -0.53 2.52 -16.29
N LYS A 197 -0.54 1.40 -17.02
CA LYS A 197 0.64 0.56 -17.20
C LYS A 197 1.77 1.31 -17.88
N ALA A 198 1.46 2.13 -18.88
CA ALA A 198 2.43 3.02 -19.51
C ALA A 198 3.00 4.05 -18.52
N TYR A 199 2.14 4.66 -17.70
CA TYR A 199 2.56 5.61 -16.65
C TYR A 199 3.47 4.96 -15.60
N LEU A 200 3.25 3.68 -15.27
CA LEU A 200 4.03 2.89 -14.33
C LEU A 200 5.21 2.15 -14.97
N THR A 201 5.59 2.46 -16.21
CA THR A 201 6.76 1.85 -16.84
C THR A 201 8.05 2.33 -16.17
N LEU A 202 8.97 1.41 -15.89
CA LEU A 202 10.34 1.75 -15.53
C LEU A 202 11.07 2.28 -16.77
N LEU A 203 11.51 3.54 -16.74
CA LEU A 203 12.13 4.17 -17.92
C LEU A 203 13.60 3.80 -18.12
N ASN A 204 14.33 3.61 -17.03
CA ASN A 204 15.73 3.20 -16.99
C ASN A 204 16.13 2.79 -15.57
N GLU A 205 17.36 2.34 -15.38
CA GLU A 205 17.84 1.81 -14.08
C GLU A 205 17.81 2.84 -12.95
N SER A 206 18.03 4.12 -13.27
CA SER A 206 17.97 5.22 -12.28
C SER A 206 16.54 5.64 -11.92
N ASP A 207 15.53 5.12 -12.65
CA ASP A 207 14.14 5.56 -12.56
C ASP A 207 13.35 4.86 -11.46
N SER A 208 13.88 3.80 -10.82
CA SER A 208 13.16 3.02 -9.80
C SER A 208 12.58 3.88 -8.68
N LYS A 209 13.35 4.86 -8.16
CA LYS A 209 12.85 5.81 -7.14
C LYS A 209 11.70 6.67 -7.65
N LYS A 210 11.72 7.07 -8.92
CA LYS A 210 10.68 7.88 -9.56
C LYS A 210 9.45 7.04 -9.89
N LEU A 211 9.63 5.79 -10.32
CA LEU A 211 8.54 4.83 -10.47
C LEU A 211 7.76 4.66 -9.16
N PHE A 212 8.45 4.46 -8.04
CA PHE A 212 7.77 4.41 -6.73
C PHE A 212 6.99 5.69 -6.41
N ALA A 213 7.51 6.86 -6.80
CA ALA A 213 6.80 8.12 -6.64
C ALA A 213 5.53 8.19 -7.50
N ARG A 214 5.59 7.73 -8.75
CA ARG A 214 4.43 7.64 -9.67
C ARG A 214 3.38 6.68 -9.15
N GLN A 215 3.78 5.50 -8.64
CA GLN A 215 2.87 4.54 -8.00
C GLN A 215 2.13 5.18 -6.82
N GLN A 216 2.83 5.94 -5.97
CA GLN A 216 2.22 6.64 -4.85
C GLN A 216 1.22 7.71 -5.29
N GLU A 217 1.56 8.49 -6.32
CA GLU A 217 0.67 9.52 -6.89
C GLU A 217 -0.61 8.90 -7.44
N LEU A 218 -0.47 7.80 -8.17
CA LEU A 218 -1.60 7.05 -8.72
C LEU A 218 -2.51 6.54 -7.60
N VAL A 219 -1.96 5.85 -6.60
CA VAL A 219 -2.72 5.35 -5.44
C VAL A 219 -3.48 6.48 -4.75
N MET A 220 -2.85 7.65 -4.54
CA MET A 220 -3.51 8.80 -3.90
C MET A 220 -4.65 9.36 -4.74
N ALA A 221 -4.49 9.42 -6.06
CA ALA A 221 -5.55 9.86 -6.96
C ALA A 221 -6.72 8.87 -6.96
N THR A 222 -6.45 7.56 -7.03
CA THR A 222 -7.45 6.49 -6.96
C THR A 222 -8.22 6.56 -5.64
N MET A 223 -7.52 6.72 -4.52
CA MET A 223 -8.13 6.93 -3.20
C MET A 223 -9.06 8.15 -3.17
N THR A 224 -8.62 9.27 -3.75
CA THR A 224 -9.38 10.52 -3.70
C THR A 224 -10.65 10.39 -4.53
N LYS A 225 -10.57 9.73 -5.69
CA LYS A 225 -11.70 9.44 -6.55
C LYS A 225 -12.71 8.50 -5.87
N LEU A 226 -12.22 7.45 -5.20
CA LEU A 226 -13.05 6.49 -4.44
C LEU A 226 -13.75 7.09 -3.20
N LYS A 227 -13.38 8.30 -2.76
CA LYS A 227 -14.15 8.97 -1.69
C LYS A 227 -15.49 9.52 -2.17
N ASN A 228 -15.69 9.68 -3.47
CA ASN A 228 -16.95 10.17 -4.01
C ASN A 228 -17.97 9.02 -4.08
N PRO A 229 -19.08 9.07 -3.30
CA PRO A 229 -20.08 8.00 -3.32
C PRO A 229 -20.70 7.76 -4.70
N GLN A 230 -20.81 8.80 -5.53
CA GLN A 230 -21.37 8.68 -6.88
C GLN A 230 -20.47 7.85 -7.81
N VAL A 231 -19.15 7.91 -7.62
CA VAL A 231 -18.22 7.05 -8.35
C VAL A 231 -18.42 5.60 -7.94
N ILE A 232 -18.54 5.34 -6.64
CA ILE A 232 -18.74 3.99 -6.11
C ILE A 232 -20.05 3.39 -6.65
N ILE A 233 -21.14 4.16 -6.58
CA ILE A 233 -22.47 3.71 -6.99
C ILE A 233 -22.52 3.52 -8.51
N GLY A 234 -22.03 4.49 -9.28
CA GLY A 234 -22.05 4.45 -10.75
C GLY A 234 -21.17 3.37 -11.36
N HIS A 235 -20.12 2.93 -10.65
CA HIS A 235 -19.15 1.95 -11.15
C HIS A 235 -19.09 0.67 -10.30
N PHE A 236 -20.17 0.35 -9.59
CA PHE A 236 -20.22 -0.74 -8.63
C PHE A 236 -19.70 -2.08 -9.16
N SER A 237 -20.29 -2.56 -10.24
CA SER A 237 -19.98 -3.88 -10.81
C SER A 237 -18.54 -3.97 -11.31
N GLN A 238 -18.02 -2.87 -11.89
CA GLN A 238 -16.67 -2.79 -12.40
C GLN A 238 -15.65 -2.79 -11.26
N ILE A 239 -15.91 -2.04 -10.18
CA ILE A 239 -15.04 -2.00 -8.99
C ILE A 239 -14.97 -3.40 -8.36
N LEU A 240 -16.11 -4.08 -8.22
CA LEU A 240 -16.17 -5.46 -7.74
C LEU A 240 -15.36 -6.42 -8.61
N ALA A 241 -15.46 -6.32 -9.93
CA ALA A 241 -14.72 -7.17 -10.86
C ALA A 241 -13.20 -6.92 -10.84
N ALA A 242 -12.77 -5.67 -10.61
CA ALA A 242 -11.36 -5.29 -10.52
C ALA A 242 -10.73 -5.65 -9.17
N PHE A 243 -11.50 -5.65 -8.09
CA PHE A 243 -11.01 -5.85 -6.73
C PHE A 243 -10.11 -7.08 -6.54
N PRO A 244 -10.49 -8.31 -6.96
CA PRO A 244 -9.66 -9.49 -6.73
C PRO A 244 -8.41 -9.56 -7.64
N LYS A 245 -8.35 -8.71 -8.67
CA LYS A 245 -7.15 -8.55 -9.50
C LYS A 245 -6.07 -7.75 -8.78
N VAL A 246 -6.46 -6.75 -7.99
CA VAL A 246 -5.56 -5.81 -7.30
C VAL A 246 -5.25 -6.26 -5.87
N PHE A 247 -6.24 -6.83 -5.18
CA PHE A 247 -6.11 -7.20 -3.77
C PHE A 247 -6.19 -8.71 -3.59
N ARG A 248 -5.20 -9.27 -2.89
CA ARG A 248 -5.24 -10.63 -2.34
C ARG A 248 -5.22 -10.54 -0.83
N MET A 249 -6.03 -11.33 -0.13
CA MET A 249 -6.15 -11.20 1.33
C MET A 249 -6.54 -12.47 2.04
N SER A 250 -6.26 -12.55 3.34
CA SER A 250 -6.68 -13.68 4.18
C SER A 250 -8.05 -13.48 4.88
N PHE A 251 -8.83 -12.48 4.46
CA PHE A 251 -10.19 -12.30 4.94
C PHE A 251 -11.14 -13.23 4.20
N SER A 252 -11.75 -14.17 4.93
CA SER A 252 -12.89 -14.93 4.42
C SER A 252 -14.12 -14.03 4.26
N PHE A 253 -15.12 -14.50 3.52
CA PHE A 253 -16.39 -13.79 3.41
C PHE A 253 -17.09 -13.58 4.76
N GLU A 254 -16.99 -14.55 5.68
CA GLU A 254 -17.52 -14.40 7.05
C GLU A 254 -16.78 -13.32 7.84
N ASN A 255 -15.44 -13.22 7.69
CA ASN A 255 -14.66 -12.15 8.28
C ASN A 255 -15.11 -10.80 7.71
N PHE A 256 -15.32 -10.71 6.39
CA PHE A 256 -15.79 -9.50 5.75
C PHE A 256 -17.15 -9.04 6.29
N LYS A 257 -18.13 -9.94 6.42
CA LYS A 257 -19.42 -9.64 7.06
C LYS A 257 -19.25 -9.14 8.50
N ALA A 258 -18.38 -9.79 9.27
CA ALA A 258 -18.10 -9.35 10.63
C ALA A 258 -17.49 -7.93 10.67
N LEU A 259 -16.57 -7.59 9.77
CA LEU A 259 -16.00 -6.24 9.67
C LEU A 259 -17.08 -5.19 9.39
N VAL A 260 -17.97 -5.46 8.44
CA VAL A 260 -19.10 -4.59 8.08
C VAL A 260 -19.98 -4.30 9.29
N VAL A 261 -20.38 -5.35 10.00
CA VAL A 261 -21.34 -5.23 11.11
C VAL A 261 -20.68 -4.66 12.36
N ASN A 262 -19.47 -5.12 12.70
CA ASN A 262 -18.87 -4.88 14.01
C ASN A 262 -17.81 -3.77 14.03
N TYR A 263 -17.24 -3.40 12.89
CA TYR A 263 -16.11 -2.47 12.79
C TYR A 263 -16.43 -1.23 11.94
N HIS A 264 -17.69 -1.02 11.55
CA HIS A 264 -18.13 0.18 10.81
C HIS A 264 -17.79 1.51 11.53
N GLY A 265 -17.61 1.49 12.86
CA GLY A 265 -17.17 2.64 13.65
C GLY A 265 -15.66 2.89 13.63
N ALA A 266 -14.83 1.93 13.22
CA ALA A 266 -13.36 2.01 13.27
C ALA A 266 -12.73 2.86 12.14
N THR A 267 -13.39 3.95 11.76
CA THR A 267 -13.07 4.75 10.56
C THR A 267 -12.01 5.82 10.81
N ARG A 268 -11.74 6.19 12.07
CA ARG A 268 -10.73 7.20 12.39
C ARG A 268 -9.34 6.67 12.13
N ILE A 269 -8.66 7.21 11.13
CA ILE A 269 -7.31 6.75 10.76
C ILE A 269 -6.21 7.51 11.51
N SER A 270 -5.63 6.88 12.52
CA SER A 270 -4.40 7.34 13.16
C SER A 270 -3.15 6.87 12.40
N LYS A 271 -2.08 7.66 12.45
CA LYS A 271 -0.83 7.35 11.75
C LYS A 271 0.38 7.54 12.63
N ILE A 272 1.17 6.49 12.70
CA ILE A 272 2.48 6.50 13.35
C ILE A 272 3.52 6.65 12.25
N ASN A 273 4.38 7.65 12.39
CA ASN A 273 5.51 7.87 11.48
C ASN A 273 6.77 7.42 12.18
N ILE A 274 7.49 6.47 11.58
CA ILE A 274 8.84 6.13 12.04
C ILE A 274 9.81 7.12 11.40
N HIS A 275 10.59 7.80 12.23
CA HIS A 275 11.66 8.66 11.73
C HIS A 275 12.86 7.81 11.30
N SER A 276 13.38 8.10 10.12
CA SER A 276 14.64 7.56 9.63
C SER A 276 15.66 8.69 9.46
N ASP A 277 16.89 8.38 9.79
CA ASP A 277 18.03 9.28 9.73
C ASP A 277 18.91 8.92 8.54
N LYS A 278 19.57 9.92 7.94
CA LYS A 278 20.57 9.65 6.90
C LYS A 278 21.77 8.98 7.56
N MET A 279 22.25 7.90 6.96
CA MET A 279 23.47 7.25 7.43
C MET A 279 24.66 8.15 7.11
N GLU A 280 25.47 8.43 8.12
CA GLU A 280 26.66 9.28 7.97
C GLU A 280 27.66 8.60 7.01
N GLY A 281 28.21 9.37 6.07
CA GLY A 281 29.15 8.84 5.06
C GLY A 281 28.54 8.09 3.88
N GLN A 282 27.22 7.80 3.85
CA GLN A 282 26.58 7.11 2.72
C GLN A 282 25.41 7.92 2.12
N SER A 283 25.62 8.44 0.92
CA SER A 283 24.61 9.26 0.23
C SER A 283 23.39 8.42 -0.15
N GLY A 284 22.24 8.73 0.44
CA GLY A 284 20.94 8.16 0.07
C GLY A 284 20.54 6.88 0.83
N VAL A 285 21.36 6.40 1.77
CA VAL A 285 20.98 5.35 2.72
C VAL A 285 20.37 5.98 3.97
N THR A 286 19.26 5.42 4.44
CA THR A 286 18.62 5.85 5.69
C THR A 286 18.53 4.69 6.66
N THR A 287 18.71 4.95 7.94
CA THR A 287 18.56 3.97 9.02
C THR A 287 17.40 4.35 9.93
N ILE A 288 16.75 3.36 10.53
CA ILE A 288 15.78 3.55 11.60
C ILE A 288 16.48 3.14 12.90
N SER A 289 16.70 4.11 13.79
CA SER A 289 17.29 3.84 15.10
C SER A 289 16.34 3.03 15.99
N GLN A 290 16.91 2.27 16.92
CA GLN A 290 16.14 1.50 17.90
C GLN A 290 15.19 2.39 18.71
N ALA A 291 15.64 3.59 19.12
CA ALA A 291 14.80 4.53 19.87
C ALA A 291 13.57 5.01 19.08
N ASN A 292 13.73 5.34 17.79
CA ASN A 292 12.60 5.72 16.94
C ASN A 292 11.63 4.55 16.74
N LEU A 293 12.15 3.33 16.64
CA LEU A 293 11.34 2.12 16.54
C LEU A 293 10.56 1.85 17.83
N ASP A 294 11.21 1.97 19.00
CA ASP A 294 10.58 1.71 20.29
C ASP A 294 9.44 2.69 20.59
N LEU A 295 9.61 3.98 20.27
CA LEU A 295 8.52 4.97 20.38
C LEU A 295 7.33 4.59 19.49
N ALA A 296 7.59 4.22 18.24
CA ALA A 296 6.55 3.84 17.30
C ALA A 296 5.85 2.53 17.69
N LYS A 297 6.61 1.56 18.21
CA LYS A 297 6.15 0.30 18.78
C LYS A 297 5.17 0.52 19.92
N ILE A 298 5.55 1.33 20.92
CA ILE A 298 4.69 1.64 22.08
C ILE A 298 3.38 2.27 21.61
N GLN A 299 3.43 3.28 20.74
CA GLN A 299 2.23 3.92 20.20
C GLN A 299 1.33 2.93 19.44
N PHE A 300 1.92 1.98 18.72
CA PHE A 300 1.17 0.98 17.96
C PHE A 300 0.49 -0.03 18.89
N GLN A 301 1.22 -0.54 19.88
CA GLN A 301 0.71 -1.47 20.89
C GLN A 301 -0.41 -0.86 21.74
N GLU A 302 -0.30 0.40 22.13
CA GLU A 302 -1.36 1.12 22.85
C GLU A 302 -2.67 1.15 22.05
N SER A 303 -2.60 1.20 20.72
CA SER A 303 -3.81 1.21 19.90
C SER A 303 -4.56 -0.13 19.81
N LEU A 304 -3.96 -1.21 20.30
CA LEU A 304 -4.59 -2.54 20.39
C LEU A 304 -5.31 -2.79 21.71
N LYS A 305 -5.09 -1.94 22.72
CA LYS A 305 -5.77 -2.01 24.01
C LYS A 305 -7.20 -1.44 23.87
#